data_AF-A0A917B1Y8-F1
#
_entry.id   AF-A0A917B1Y8-F1
#
_cell.length_a   1.000
_cell.length_b   1.000
_cell.length_c   1.000
_cell.angle_alpha   90.00
_cell.angle_beta   90.00
_cell.angle_gamma   90.00
#
_symmetry.space_group_name_H-M   'P 1'
#
loop_
_entity.id
_entity.type
_entity.pdbx_description
1 polymer ?
#
loop_
_entity_poly.entity_id
_entity_poly.type
_entity_poly.pdbx_seq_one_letter_code
_entity_poly.pdbx_strand_id
1 'polypeptide(L)'
;MLRKDGRNRVIIGTTMGLIVIASFVYALWETNTNPTFAYFSTFSRAWELGFGALFAIALPLFQGIPPIARTVIGWLGLIGIVASYFVINDTLPFPAPWAAFPVAPSALVILSGIAGTQRFLFPLTN
;
A
#
# COMPACT_ATOMS: atom_id res chain seq x y z
N MET A 1 30.35 -6.83 4.56
CA MET A 1 29.38 -5.83 4.06
C MET A 1 27.92 -6.23 4.27
N LEU A 2 27.54 -7.51 4.10
CA LEU A 2 26.15 -8.04 4.18
C LEU A 2 25.34 -7.75 5.47
N ARG A 3 25.98 -7.52 6.63
CA ARG A 3 25.27 -7.32 7.91
C ARG A 3 24.71 -5.90 8.12
N LYS A 4 25.24 -4.91 7.37
CA LYS A 4 24.76 -3.51 7.44
C LYS A 4 23.40 -3.34 6.77
N ASP A 5 23.17 -4.07 5.69
CA ASP A 5 21.95 -3.94 4.87
C ASP A 5 20.71 -4.44 5.61
N GLY A 6 20.84 -5.55 6.35
CA GLY A 6 19.76 -6.08 7.19
C GLY A 6 19.40 -5.14 8.36
N ARG A 7 20.40 -4.60 9.06
CA ARG A 7 20.17 -3.67 10.19
C ARG A 7 19.50 -2.38 9.74
N ASN A 8 19.95 -1.80 8.62
CA ASN A 8 19.37 -0.57 8.10
C ASN A 8 17.92 -0.79 7.65
N ARG A 9 17.62 -1.93 7.02
CA ARG A 9 16.24 -2.30 6.66
C ARG A 9 15.33 -2.40 7.87
N VAL A 10 15.78 -3.03 8.95
CA VAL A 10 14.99 -3.14 10.20
C VAL A 10 14.74 -1.76 10.80
N ILE A 11 15.75 -0.89 10.84
CA ILE A 11 15.59 0.47 11.37
C ILE A 11 14.59 1.25 10.52
N ILE A 12 14.79 1.32 9.20
CA ILE A 12 13.91 2.06 8.29
C ILE A 12 12.47 1.50 8.34
N GLY A 13 12.32 0.17 8.33
CA GLY A 13 11.02 -0.49 8.44
C GLY A 13 10.32 -0.18 9.76
N THR A 14 11.05 -0.22 10.88
CA THR A 14 10.48 0.11 12.20
C THR A 14 10.06 1.57 12.27
N THR A 15 10.92 2.50 11.84
CA THR A 15 10.62 3.94 11.81
C THR A 15 9.39 4.23 10.95
N MET A 16 9.33 3.65 9.74
CA MET A 16 8.17 3.81 8.86
C MET A 16 6.91 3.19 9.46
N GLY A 17 7.03 2.05 10.16
CA GLY A 17 5.95 1.40 10.88
C GLY A 17 5.31 2.32 11.91
N LEU A 18 6.14 2.99 12.70
CA LEU A 18 5.69 3.97 13.69
C LEU A 18 4.98 5.17 13.04
N ILE A 19 5.51 5.68 11.92
CA ILE A 19 4.89 6.79 11.17
C ILE A 19 3.52 6.38 10.64
N VAL A 20 3.40 5.20 10.04
CA VAL A 20 2.13 4.68 9.49
C VAL A 20 1.10 4.51 10.61
N ILE A 21 1.47 3.91 11.73
CA ILE A 21 0.55 3.70 12.86
C ILE A 21 0.10 5.05 13.42
N ALA A 22 1.03 5.97 13.67
CA ALA A 22 0.72 7.30 14.22
C ALA A 22 -0.21 8.09 13.27
N SER A 23 0.12 8.11 11.97
CA SER A 23 -0.71 8.76 10.95
C SER A 23 -2.08 8.11 10.81
N PHE A 24 -2.18 6.78 10.85
CA PHE A 24 -3.47 6.08 10.75
C PHE A 24 -4.36 6.33 11.97
N VAL A 25 -3.79 6.31 13.18
CA VAL A 25 -4.53 6.64 14.41
C VAL A 25 -5.01 8.09 14.36
N TYR A 26 -4.16 9.02 13.92
CA TYR A 26 -4.54 10.41 13.70
C TYR A 26 -5.66 10.54 12.65
N ALA A 27 -5.55 9.80 11.54
CA ALA A 27 -6.55 9.78 10.48
C ALA A 27 -7.91 9.28 10.99
N LEU A 28 -7.96 8.23 11.82
CA LEU A 28 -9.21 7.75 12.42
C LEU A 28 -9.85 8.85 13.27
N TRP A 29 -9.09 9.55 14.09
CA TRP A 29 -9.62 10.62 14.93
C TRP A 29 -10.08 11.83 14.09
N GLU A 30 -9.28 12.28 13.13
CA GLU A 30 -9.59 13.45 12.30
C GLU A 30 -10.77 13.17 11.36
N THR A 31 -10.87 11.95 10.81
CA THR A 31 -12.00 11.56 9.95
C THR A 31 -13.33 11.56 10.71
N ASN A 32 -13.33 11.19 12.00
CA ASN A 32 -14.55 11.22 12.82
C ASN A 32 -14.94 12.63 13.28
N THR A 33 -13.97 13.53 13.45
CA THR A 33 -14.21 14.88 14.00
C THR A 33 -14.40 15.94 12.92
N ASN A 34 -13.66 15.85 11.81
CA ASN A 34 -13.74 16.77 10.68
C ASN A 34 -13.38 16.03 9.36
N PRO A 35 -14.33 15.27 8.78
CA PRO A 35 -14.09 14.47 7.58
C PRO A 35 -13.56 15.29 6.39
N THR A 36 -14.11 16.50 6.18
CA THR A 36 -13.70 17.37 5.07
C THR A 36 -12.24 17.78 5.19
N PHE A 37 -11.79 18.13 6.39
CA PHE A 37 -10.38 18.47 6.62
C PHE A 37 -9.49 17.24 6.51
N ALA A 38 -9.92 16.09 7.05
CA ALA A 38 -9.19 14.83 6.98
C ALA A 38 -8.84 14.43 5.55
N TYR A 39 -9.74 14.67 4.60
CA TYR A 39 -9.54 14.41 3.17
C TYR A 39 -8.35 15.19 2.56
N PHE A 40 -8.08 16.41 3.02
CA PHE A 40 -6.99 17.26 2.52
C PHE A 40 -5.76 17.26 3.44
N SER A 41 -5.87 16.69 4.63
CA SER A 41 -4.81 16.68 5.63
C SER A 41 -3.70 15.70 5.25
N THR A 42 -2.49 16.23 5.02
CA THR A 42 -1.29 15.42 4.77
C THR A 42 -1.03 14.43 5.91
N PHE A 43 -1.27 14.83 7.16
CA PHE A 43 -1.02 13.97 8.33
C PHE A 43 -1.99 12.78 8.39
N SER A 44 -3.25 12.96 7.99
CA SER A 44 -4.24 11.88 7.91
C SER A 44 -4.05 10.96 6.72
N ARG A 45 -3.25 11.38 5.74
CA ARG A 45 -2.99 10.61 4.51
C ARG A 45 -1.59 10.02 4.44
N ALA A 46 -0.68 10.43 5.32
CA ALA A 46 0.70 9.96 5.32
C ALA A 46 0.81 8.43 5.45
N TRP A 47 -0.12 7.77 6.15
CA TRP A 47 -0.17 6.32 6.26
C TRP A 47 -0.42 5.61 4.92
N GLU A 48 -1.13 6.22 3.97
CA GLU A 48 -1.40 5.63 2.65
C GLU A 48 -0.07 5.39 1.90
N LEU A 49 0.76 6.43 1.82
CA LEU A 49 2.08 6.38 1.19
C LEU A 49 3.07 5.59 2.05
N GLY A 50 3.03 5.77 3.37
CA GLY A 50 3.88 5.06 4.31
C GLY A 50 3.65 3.54 4.27
N PHE A 51 2.42 3.09 4.06
CA PHE A 51 2.09 1.68 3.86
C PHE A 51 2.76 1.14 2.59
N GLY A 52 2.70 1.88 1.49
CA GLY A 52 3.42 1.54 0.26
C GLY A 52 4.93 1.44 0.48
N ALA A 53 5.52 2.36 1.25
CA ALA A 53 6.94 2.32 1.60
C ALA A 53 7.30 1.13 2.49
N LEU A 54 6.51 0.83 3.51
CA LEU A 54 6.66 -0.38 4.34
C LEU A 54 6.62 -1.65 3.50
N PHE A 55 5.66 -1.71 2.60
CA PHE A 55 5.49 -2.83 1.70
C PHE A 55 6.71 -2.98 0.77
N ALA A 56 7.22 -1.87 0.21
CA ALA A 56 8.44 -1.83 -0.58
C ALA A 56 9.67 -2.36 0.18
N ILE A 57 9.80 -1.97 1.46
CA ILE A 57 10.87 -2.47 2.35
C ILE A 57 10.75 -3.98 2.57
N ALA A 58 9.52 -4.50 2.66
CA ALA A 58 9.23 -5.91 2.85
C ALA A 58 9.33 -6.77 1.57
N LEU A 59 9.41 -6.17 0.37
CA LEU A 59 9.44 -6.91 -0.92
C LEU A 59 10.44 -8.07 -1.00
N PRO A 60 11.66 -8.00 -0.44
CA PRO A 60 12.59 -9.14 -0.48
C PRO A 60 12.05 -10.42 0.17
N LEU A 61 11.12 -10.29 1.12
CA LEU A 61 10.45 -11.44 1.76
C LEU A 61 9.57 -12.22 0.78
N PHE A 62 9.22 -11.63 -0.37
CA PHE A 62 8.30 -12.19 -1.35
C PHE A 62 9.00 -12.69 -2.63
N GLN A 63 10.34 -12.75 -2.66
CA GLN A 63 11.09 -13.19 -3.84
C GLN A 63 10.78 -14.63 -4.28
N GLY A 64 10.28 -15.48 -3.38
CA GLY A 64 9.90 -16.87 -3.67
C GLY A 64 8.56 -17.07 -4.40
N ILE A 65 7.78 -16.01 -4.64
CA ILE A 65 6.45 -16.15 -5.28
C ILE A 65 6.60 -16.66 -6.74
N PRO A 66 5.92 -17.75 -7.15
CA PRO A 66 5.95 -18.26 -8.51
C PRO A 66 5.41 -17.26 -9.55
N PRO A 67 5.88 -17.29 -10.82
CA PRO A 67 5.44 -16.35 -11.85
C PRO A 67 3.91 -16.29 -12.06
N ILE A 68 3.24 -17.45 -12.07
CA ILE A 68 1.78 -17.53 -12.23
C ILE A 68 1.06 -16.83 -11.08
N ALA A 69 1.50 -17.05 -9.84
CA ALA A 69 0.93 -16.38 -8.68
C ALA A 69 1.12 -14.86 -8.75
N ARG A 70 2.27 -14.36 -9.25
CA ARG A 70 2.48 -12.93 -9.48
C ARG A 70 1.50 -12.34 -10.49
N THR A 71 1.27 -13.04 -11.61
CA THR A 71 0.27 -12.62 -12.60
C THR A 71 -1.13 -12.52 -11.97
N VAL A 72 -1.55 -13.54 -11.22
CA VAL A 72 -2.85 -13.54 -10.52
C VAL A 72 -2.93 -12.38 -9.51
N ILE A 73 -1.89 -12.19 -8.70
CA ILE A 73 -1.80 -11.08 -7.74
C ILE A 73 -1.93 -9.72 -8.43
N GLY A 74 -1.27 -9.53 -9.58
CA GLY A 74 -1.33 -8.28 -10.35
C GLY A 74 -2.75 -7.99 -10.86
N TRP A 75 -3.41 -9.01 -11.43
CA TRP A 75 -4.81 -8.87 -11.86
C TRP A 75 -5.77 -8.64 -10.70
N LEU A 76 -5.60 -9.34 -9.58
CA LEU A 76 -6.39 -9.09 -8.37
C LEU A 76 -6.18 -7.68 -7.83
N GLY A 77 -4.95 -7.17 -7.86
CA GLY A 77 -4.62 -5.79 -7.52
C GLY A 77 -5.34 -4.80 -8.44
N LEU A 78 -5.28 -5.00 -9.75
CA LEU A 78 -5.98 -4.15 -10.72
C LEU A 78 -7.50 -4.17 -10.54
N ILE A 79 -8.09 -5.35 -10.39
CA ILE A 79 -9.52 -5.51 -10.12
C ILE A 79 -9.88 -4.81 -8.82
N GLY A 80 -9.06 -4.93 -7.77
CA GLY A 80 -9.27 -4.24 -6.50
C GLY A 80 -9.20 -2.72 -6.61
N ILE A 81 -8.28 -2.17 -7.42
CA ILE A 81 -8.22 -0.72 -7.69
C ILE A 81 -9.52 -0.27 -8.36
N VAL A 82 -9.97 -0.98 -9.39
CA VAL A 82 -11.23 -0.66 -10.10
C VAL A 82 -12.43 -0.82 -9.18
N ALA A 83 -12.48 -1.88 -8.38
CA ALA A 83 -13.55 -2.11 -7.41
C ALA A 83 -13.62 -1.00 -6.35
N SER A 84 -12.47 -0.45 -5.94
CA SER A 84 -12.42 0.66 -4.97
C SER A 84 -13.20 1.88 -5.44
N TYR A 85 -13.21 2.17 -6.75
CA TYR A 85 -13.99 3.25 -7.33
C TYR A 85 -15.50 3.07 -7.12
N PHE A 86 -16.00 1.83 -7.18
CA PHE A 86 -17.42 1.54 -6.99
C PHE A 86 -17.82 1.41 -5.52
N VAL A 87 -16.88 1.05 -4.65
CA VAL A 87 -17.13 0.91 -3.20
C VAL A 87 -17.10 2.26 -2.50
N ILE A 88 -16.13 3.12 -2.83
CA ILE A 88 -15.97 4.41 -2.18
C ILE A 88 -17.00 5.41 -2.73
N ASN A 89 -17.81 5.96 -1.83
CA ASN A 89 -18.80 6.98 -2.13
C ASN A 89 -18.81 8.06 -1.03
N ASP A 90 -19.62 9.08 -1.22
CA ASP A 90 -19.77 10.26 -0.35
C ASP A 90 -20.34 9.94 1.05
N THR A 91 -20.93 8.77 1.25
CA THR A 91 -21.44 8.34 2.56
C THR A 91 -20.37 7.70 3.45
N LEU A 92 -19.20 7.35 2.88
CA LEU A 92 -18.13 6.69 3.62
C LEU A 92 -17.11 7.71 4.16
N PRO A 93 -16.73 7.62 5.45
CA PRO A 93 -15.72 8.48 6.04
C PRO A 93 -14.34 8.28 5.38
N PHE A 94 -13.73 9.35 4.86
CA PHE A 94 -12.44 9.27 4.17
C PHE A 94 -11.44 10.24 4.83
N PRO A 95 -10.15 9.91 5.00
CA PRO A 95 -9.42 8.74 4.44
C PRO A 95 -9.45 7.46 5.27
N ALA A 96 -9.66 7.49 6.59
CA ALA A 96 -9.60 6.27 7.41
C ALA A 96 -11.00 5.81 7.88
N PRO A 97 -11.33 4.51 7.77
CA PRO A 97 -10.47 3.40 7.31
C PRO A 97 -10.52 3.15 5.79
N TRP A 98 -11.41 3.81 5.06
CA TRP A 98 -11.83 3.36 3.72
C TRP A 98 -10.78 3.54 2.61
N ALA A 99 -9.77 4.40 2.77
CA ALA A 99 -8.63 4.46 1.86
C ALA A 99 -7.80 3.16 1.86
N ALA A 100 -8.03 2.23 2.79
CA ALA A 100 -7.44 0.89 2.72
C ALA A 100 -7.88 0.12 1.46
N PHE A 101 -9.09 0.40 0.94
CA PHE A 101 -9.62 -0.23 -0.27
C PHE A 101 -8.76 0.04 -1.50
N PRO A 102 -8.30 1.27 -1.80
CA PRO A 102 -7.36 1.51 -2.89
C PRO A 102 -5.90 1.21 -2.51
N VAL A 103 -5.50 1.38 -1.24
CA VAL A 103 -4.11 1.19 -0.81
C VAL A 103 -3.67 -0.28 -0.88
N ALA A 104 -4.49 -1.22 -0.39
CA ALA A 104 -4.11 -2.63 -0.34
C ALA A 104 -3.98 -3.27 -1.75
N PRO A 105 -4.91 -3.08 -2.70
CA PRO A 105 -4.77 -3.55 -4.08
C PRO A 105 -3.61 -2.89 -4.82
N SER A 106 -3.30 -1.62 -4.53
CA SER A 106 -2.10 -0.96 -5.07
C SER A 106 -0.82 -1.68 -4.62
N ALA A 107 -0.75 -2.11 -3.36
CA ALA A 107 0.35 -2.94 -2.87
C ALA A 107 0.43 -4.31 -3.57
N LEU A 108 -0.71 -4.93 -3.92
CA LEU A 108 -0.75 -6.16 -4.72
C LEU A 108 -0.19 -5.94 -6.13
N VAL A 109 -0.54 -4.84 -6.79
CA VAL A 109 0.04 -4.49 -8.11
C VAL A 109 1.55 -4.37 -8.00
N ILE A 110 2.06 -3.65 -6.99
CA ILE A 110 3.51 -3.53 -6.75
C ILE A 110 4.14 -4.91 -6.50
N LEU A 111 3.49 -5.76 -5.70
CA LEU A 111 3.96 -7.11 -5.39
C LEU A 111 4.14 -7.97 -6.65
N SER A 112 3.26 -7.81 -7.64
CA SER A 112 3.33 -8.58 -8.89
C SER A 112 4.60 -8.29 -9.71
N GLY A 113 5.19 -7.11 -9.55
CA GLY A 113 6.33 -6.63 -10.33
C GLY A 113 7.72 -7.01 -9.81
N ILE A 114 7.83 -7.72 -8.68
CA ILE A 114 9.12 -7.91 -7.98
C ILE A 114 10.18 -8.76 -8.69
N ALA A 115 9.82 -9.59 -9.68
CA ALA A 115 10.80 -10.35 -10.47
C ALA A 115 10.21 -11.02 -11.73
N GLY A 116 10.99 -10.98 -12.82
CA GLY A 116 10.77 -11.73 -14.07
C GLY A 116 9.90 -11.02 -15.11
N THR A 117 10.06 -11.40 -16.38
CA THR A 117 9.23 -10.93 -17.50
C THR A 117 7.83 -11.50 -17.37
N GLN A 118 6.84 -10.65 -17.11
CA GLN A 118 5.43 -11.06 -16.97
C GLN A 118 4.75 -11.03 -18.35
N ARG A 119 4.63 -12.20 -19.00
CA ARG A 119 4.04 -12.31 -20.37
C ARG A 119 2.57 -11.87 -20.45
N PHE A 120 1.81 -11.95 -19.36
CA PHE A 120 0.37 -11.68 -19.32
C PHE A 120 -0.01 -10.37 -18.61
N LEU A 121 0.98 -9.55 -18.24
CA LEU A 121 0.78 -8.22 -17.65
C LEU A 121 1.22 -7.12 -18.63
N PHE A 122 0.97 -7.32 -19.93
CA PHE A 122 1.38 -6.42 -20.99
C PHE A 122 0.94 -4.94 -20.82
N PRO A 123 -0.20 -4.57 -20.17
CA PRO A 123 -0.49 -3.15 -19.92
C PRO A 123 0.31 -2.54 -18.75
N LEU A 124 0.96 -3.35 -17.91
CA LEU A 124 1.73 -2.91 -16.73
C LEU A 124 3.25 -3.04 -16.90
N THR A 125 3.71 -3.67 -17.99
CA THR A 125 5.11 -3.85 -18.31
C THR A 125 5.47 -2.99 -19.52
N ASN A 126 6.48 -2.13 -19.40
CA ASN A 126 7.08 -1.38 -20.52
C ASN A 126 8.10 -2.24 -21.27
#